data_AF-A0A7M3XNH1-F1
#
_entry.id   AF-A0A7M3XNH1-F1
#
_cell.length_a   1.000
_cell.length_b   1.000
_cell.length_c   1.000
_cell.angle_alpha   90.00
_cell.angle_beta   90.00
_cell.angle_gamma   90.00
#
_symmetry.space_group_name_H-M   'P 1'
#
loop_
_entity.id
_entity.type
_entity.pdbx_description
1 polymer ?
#
loop_
_entity_poly.entity_id
_entity_poly.type
_entity_poly.pdbx_seq_one_letter_code
_entity_poly.pdbx_strand_id
1 'polypeptide(L)'
;MFECGICGLLSLNAISCPACGSQNLKDLSSSEAESSDLPNEIPGLDDAVESWREIEGDDDQATNSITKQVQSDAGALPFGYSGESNLQVSRLPFGIGSQA
;
A
#
# COMPACT_ATOMS: atom_id res chain seq x y z
N MET A 1 17.81 3.70 -1.58
CA MET A 1 16.52 3.85 -2.30
C MET A 1 16.42 5.30 -2.68
N PHE A 2 16.05 5.66 -3.90
CA PHE A 2 16.18 7.03 -4.37
C PHE A 2 14.84 7.71 -4.60
N GLU A 3 14.70 8.94 -4.13
CA GLU A 3 13.57 9.83 -4.44
C GLU A 3 14.01 10.89 -5.47
N CYS A 4 13.19 11.13 -6.50
CA CYS A 4 13.45 12.23 -7.42
C CYS A 4 13.00 13.57 -6.83
N GLY A 5 13.91 14.53 -6.68
CA GLY A 5 13.57 15.86 -6.15
C GLY A 5 12.68 16.74 -7.06
N ILE A 6 12.40 16.29 -8.30
CA ILE A 6 11.55 17.02 -9.25
C ILE A 6 10.11 16.50 -9.19
N CYS A 7 9.93 15.18 -9.27
CA CYS A 7 8.61 14.56 -9.42
C CYS A 7 8.27 13.57 -8.29
N GLY A 8 9.10 13.45 -7.25
CA GLY A 8 8.86 12.63 -6.05
C GLY A 8 8.86 11.12 -6.28
N LEU A 9 9.22 10.65 -7.48
CA LEU A 9 9.12 9.22 -7.80
C LEU A 9 10.26 8.43 -7.13
N LEU A 10 9.88 7.35 -6.46
CA LEU A 10 10.77 6.43 -5.75
C LEU A 10 11.31 5.35 -6.69
N SER A 11 12.64 5.21 -6.75
CA SER A 11 13.30 4.22 -7.60
C SER A 11 14.35 3.41 -6.83
N LEU A 12 14.51 2.16 -7.23
CA LEU A 12 15.56 1.28 -6.74
C LEU A 12 16.68 1.26 -7.78
N ASN A 13 17.85 1.77 -7.40
CA ASN A 13 19.08 1.67 -8.20
C ASN A 13 19.01 2.30 -9.61
N ALA A 14 18.55 3.54 -9.72
CA ALA A 14 18.49 4.28 -10.97
C ALA A 14 19.49 5.45 -11.00
N ILE A 15 20.09 5.70 -12.17
CA ILE A 15 21.01 6.84 -12.41
C ILE A 15 20.23 8.12 -12.79
N SER A 16 18.99 7.97 -13.26
CA SER A 16 18.06 9.05 -13.57
C SER A 16 16.61 8.64 -13.26
N CYS A 17 15.74 9.61 -13.01
CA CYS A 17 14.33 9.35 -12.73
C CYS A 17 13.62 8.79 -13.99
N PRO A 18 12.97 7.62 -13.93
CA PRO A 18 12.33 7.01 -15.10
C PRO A 18 11.09 7.77 -15.60
N ALA A 19 10.49 8.64 -14.79
CA ALA A 19 9.33 9.44 -15.21
C ALA A 19 9.70 10.77 -15.86
N CYS A 20 10.66 11.51 -15.28
CA CYS A 20 10.99 12.86 -15.75
C CYS A 20 12.42 13.02 -16.31
N GLY A 21 13.24 11.96 -16.31
CA GLY A 21 14.62 11.97 -16.79
C GLY A 21 15.61 12.74 -15.92
N SER A 22 15.17 13.30 -14.78
CA SER A 22 16.01 14.09 -13.90
C SER A 22 17.10 13.26 -13.23
N GLN A 23 18.32 13.81 -13.12
CA GLN A 23 19.44 13.24 -12.36
C GLN A 23 19.49 13.75 -10.91
N ASN A 24 18.49 14.53 -10.48
CA ASN A 24 18.36 14.95 -9.09
C ASN A 24 17.67 13.85 -8.28
N LEU A 25 18.46 12.89 -7.79
CA LEU A 25 18.01 11.78 -6.96
C LEU A 25 18.60 11.94 -5.55
N LYS A 26 17.75 11.85 -4.54
CA LYS A 26 18.13 11.84 -3.13
C LYS A 26 18.17 10.39 -2.65
N ASP A 27 19.32 9.94 -2.12
CA ASP A 27 19.39 8.62 -1.50
C ASP A 27 18.75 8.66 -0.11
N LEU A 28 17.72 7.86 0.05
CA LEU A 28 17.01 7.63 1.31
C LEU A 28 17.58 6.42 2.07
N SER A 29 18.57 5.70 1.54
CA SER A 29 19.16 4.54 2.22
C SER A 29 19.85 4.89 3.54
N SER A 30 20.44 6.08 3.62
CA SER A 30 21.08 6.63 4.82
C SER A 30 20.18 7.59 5.58
N SER A 31 18.98 7.87 5.06
CA SER A 31 17.93 8.54 5.82
C SER A 31 17.26 7.45 6.64
N GLU A 32 17.92 6.99 7.69
CA GLU A 32 17.20 6.32 8.76
C GLU A 32 16.03 7.25 9.07
N ALA A 33 14.80 6.74 8.98
CA ALA A 33 13.63 7.49 9.37
C ALA A 33 13.86 7.83 10.84
N GLU A 34 14.40 9.02 11.06
CA GLU A 34 14.65 9.60 12.36
C GLU A 34 13.29 9.54 13.04
N SER A 35 13.11 8.51 13.87
CA SER A 35 11.90 8.25 14.63
C SER A 35 11.62 9.35 15.66
N SER A 36 12.40 10.42 15.61
CA SER A 36 12.29 11.65 16.39
C SER A 36 11.18 12.58 15.89
N ASP A 37 10.76 12.48 14.62
CA ASP A 37 9.64 13.29 14.07
C ASP A 37 8.28 12.59 14.12
N LEU A 38 8.25 11.29 14.47
CA LEU A 38 7.00 10.59 14.71
C LEU A 38 6.61 10.77 16.19
N PRO A 39 5.41 11.29 16.48
CA PRO A 39 4.96 11.39 17.85
C PRO A 39 4.90 9.99 18.48
N ASN A 40 5.48 9.82 19.67
CA ASN A 40 5.47 8.55 20.41
C ASN A 40 4.05 8.09 20.75
N GLU A 41 3.12 9.03 20.85
CA GLU A 41 1.72 8.79 21.19
C GLU A 41 0.84 9.54 20.19
N ILE A 42 -0.20 8.85 19.70
CA ILE A 42 -1.19 9.44 18.81
C ILE A 42 -2.27 10.08 19.70
N PRO A 43 -2.43 11.42 19.69
CA PRO A 43 -3.39 12.08 20.58
C PRO A 43 -4.82 11.60 20.30
N GLY A 44 -5.52 11.14 21.33
CA GLY A 44 -6.89 10.62 21.25
C GLY A 44 -7.01 9.16 20.82
N LEU A 45 -5.90 8.44 20.63
CA LEU A 45 -5.94 7.00 20.34
C LEU A 45 -6.54 6.21 21.51
N ASP A 46 -6.16 6.55 22.74
CA ASP A 46 -6.67 5.88 23.94
C ASP A 46 -8.16 6.11 24.13
N ASP A 47 -8.64 7.34 23.89
CA ASP A 47 -10.07 7.67 23.95
C ASP A 47 -10.87 6.88 22.89
N ALA A 48 -10.29 6.70 21.70
CA ALA A 48 -10.90 5.89 20.64
C ALA A 48 -10.94 4.40 21.03
N VAL A 49 -9.87 3.87 21.62
CA VAL A 49 -9.83 2.48 22.12
C VAL A 49 -10.91 2.28 23.19
N GLU A 50 -11.08 3.23 24.10
CA GLU A 50 -12.10 3.15 25.16
C GLU A 50 -13.52 3.19 24.59
N SER A 51 -13.79 4.10 23.64
CA SER A 51 -15.09 4.16 22.95
C SER A 51 -15.41 2.87 22.19
N TRP A 52 -14.40 2.20 21.62
CA TRP A 52 -14.58 0.91 20.95
C TRP A 52 -14.91 -0.20 21.95
N ARG A 53 -14.27 -0.23 23.13
CA ARG A 53 -14.60 -1.20 24.20
C ARG A 53 -16.03 -1.05 24.69
N GLU A 54 -16.53 0.18 24.82
CA GLU A 54 -17.92 0.45 25.23
C GLU A 54 -18.93 -0.10 24.20
N ILE A 55 -18.61 -0.02 22.90
CA ILE A 55 -19.46 -0.52 21.82
C ILE A 55 -19.40 -2.06 21.72
N GLU A 56 -18.23 -2.65 21.95
CA GLU A 56 -18.02 -4.10 21.84
C GLU A 56 -18.64 -4.87 23.01
N GLY A 57 -18.91 -4.19 24.13
CA GLY A 57 -19.51 -4.77 25.31
C GLY A 57 -18.48 -5.58 26.11
N ASP A 58 -18.55 -5.45 27.43
CA ASP A 58 -17.69 -6.16 28.39
C ASP A 58 -17.92 -7.68 28.29
N ASP A 59 -17.13 -8.37 27.47
CA ASP A 59 -16.98 -9.83 27.53
C ASP A 59 -15.64 -10.14 28.21
N ASP A 60 -15.50 -9.68 29.46
CA ASP A 60 -14.45 -10.04 30.39
C ASP A 60 -14.62 -11.52 30.82
N GLN A 61 -14.41 -12.44 29.87
CA GLN A 61 -14.11 -13.84 30.15
C GLN A 61 -12.83 -14.26 29.46
N ALA A 62 -11.72 -14.03 30.16
CA ALA A 62 -10.55 -14.88 30.00
C ALA A 62 -10.97 -16.33 30.31
N THR A 63 -11.09 -17.19 29.30
CA THR A 63 -10.47 -18.54 29.24
C THR A 63 -10.99 -19.40 28.07
N ASN A 64 -10.03 -19.91 27.30
CA ASN A 64 -10.01 -21.23 26.66
C ASN A 64 -11.09 -21.60 25.61
N SER A 65 -10.57 -21.73 24.38
CA SER A 65 -10.91 -22.76 23.37
C SER A 65 -12.35 -22.82 22.88
N ILE A 66 -12.61 -22.12 21.76
CA ILE A 66 -13.42 -22.68 20.68
C ILE A 66 -12.72 -22.38 19.36
N THR A 67 -12.18 -23.42 18.74
CA THR A 67 -11.81 -23.46 17.33
C THR A 67 -13.01 -22.98 16.51
N LYS A 68 -13.04 -21.70 16.14
CA LYS A 68 -14.00 -21.19 15.17
C LYS A 68 -13.51 -21.70 13.81
N GLN A 69 -14.07 -22.83 13.38
CA GLN A 69 -13.84 -23.31 12.02
C GLN A 69 -14.23 -22.20 11.06
N VAL A 70 -13.26 -21.70 10.30
CA VAL A 70 -13.49 -20.79 9.20
C VAL A 70 -14.29 -21.58 8.17
N GLN A 71 -15.62 -21.38 8.15
CA GLN A 71 -16.39 -21.70 6.96
C GLN A 71 -15.84 -20.80 5.85
N SER A 72 -15.18 -21.41 4.88
CA SER A 72 -14.81 -20.77 3.63
C SER A 72 -16.10 -20.47 2.86
N ASP A 73 -16.68 -19.30 3.10
CA ASP A 73 -17.73 -18.79 2.22
C ASP A 73 -17.05 -18.23 0.97
N ALA A 74 -16.75 -19.16 0.06
CA ALA A 74 -16.18 -18.86 -1.23
C ALA A 74 -17.26 -18.24 -2.11
N GLY A 75 -17.23 -16.92 -2.19
CA GLY A 75 -17.56 -16.21 -3.42
C GLY A 75 -19.02 -15.78 -3.55
N ALA A 76 -19.24 -14.49 -3.36
CA ALA A 76 -19.67 -13.60 -4.44
C ALA A 76 -19.77 -12.19 -3.84
N LEU A 77 -18.67 -11.42 -3.94
CA LEU A 77 -18.75 -9.99 -3.67
C LEU A 77 -19.78 -9.38 -4.66
N PRO A 78 -20.73 -8.56 -4.19
CA PRO A 78 -21.86 -8.06 -4.99
C PRO A 78 -21.47 -6.94 -5.97
N PHE A 79 -20.19 -6.90 -6.37
CA PHE A 79 -19.74 -6.08 -7.49
C PHE A 79 -19.92 -6.91 -8.75
N GLY A 80 -21.14 -6.88 -9.28
CA GLY A 80 -21.46 -7.40 -10.61
C GLY A 80 -20.79 -6.55 -11.69
N TYR A 81 -19.48 -6.69 -11.84
CA TYR A 81 -18.76 -6.25 -13.03
C TYR A 81 -17.65 -7.26 -13.32
N SER A 82 -17.99 -8.29 -14.09
CA SER A 82 -16.99 -8.98 -14.91
C SER A 82 -16.35 -7.92 -15.80
N GLY A 83 -15.23 -7.36 -15.34
CA GLY A 83 -14.39 -6.49 -16.15
C GLY A 83 -13.82 -7.34 -17.27
N GLU A 84 -14.56 -7.47 -18.37
CA GLU A 84 -14.04 -7.95 -19.63
C GLU A 84 -12.81 -7.11 -19.95
N SER A 85 -11.63 -7.73 -19.95
CA SER A 85 -10.43 -7.09 -20.43
C SER A 85 -10.62 -6.86 -21.92
N ASN A 86 -10.82 -5.62 -22.33
CA ASN A 86 -10.75 -5.29 -23.75
C ASN A 86 -9.29 -5.50 -24.18
N LEU A 87 -9.02 -6.63 -24.82
CA LEU A 87 -7.73 -6.89 -25.46
C LEU A 87 -7.59 -5.92 -26.63
N GLN A 88 -7.00 -4.76 -26.37
CA GLN A 88 -6.65 -3.82 -27.41
C GLN A 88 -5.44 -4.37 -28.17
N VAL A 89 -5.71 -5.05 -29.29
CA VAL A 89 -4.69 -5.43 -30.26
C VAL A 89 -4.12 -4.15 -30.87
N SER A 90 -2.87 -3.84 -30.56
CA SER A 90 -2.16 -2.69 -31.13
C SER A 90 -2.08 -2.84 -32.65
N ARG A 91 -2.68 -1.89 -33.37
CA ARG A 91 -2.60 -1.76 -34.84
C ARG A 91 -1.49 -0.81 -35.28
N LEU A 92 -0.57 -0.45 -34.39
CA LEU A 92 0.61 0.32 -34.76
C LEU A 92 1.54 -0.61 -35.56
N PRO A 93 2.00 -0.21 -36.75
CA PRO A 93 2.86 -1.04 -37.61
C PRO A 93 4.29 -1.26 -37.04
N PHE A 94 4.59 -0.73 -35.85
CA PHE A 94 5.85 -0.92 -35.14
C PHE A 94 5.53 -1.28 -33.69
N GLY A 95 5.93 -2.49 -33.26
CA GLY A 95 5.80 -2.94 -31.89
C GLY A 95 6.95 -2.43 -31.01
N ILE A 96 6.70 -2.35 -29.69
CA ILE A 96 7.73 -2.08 -28.69
C ILE A 96 8.91 -3.05 -28.87
N GLY A 97 10.06 -2.54 -29.31
CA GLY A 97 11.26 -3.35 -29.59
C GLY A 97 11.91 -3.16 -30.97
N SER A 98 11.40 -2.29 -31.86
CA SER A 98 12.14 -1.95 -33.08
C SER A 98 13.35 -1.06 -32.76
N GLN A 99 14.53 -1.65 -32.86
CA GLN A 99 15.82 -0.99 -32.76
C GLN A 99 15.96 0.00 -33.92
N ALA A 100 16.35 1.24 -33.63
CA ALA A 100 16.86 2.20 -34.61
C ALA A 100 18.36 2.41 -34.33
#